data_AF-A0A520G2G2-F1
#
_entry.id   AF-A0A520G2G2-F1
#
_cell.length_a   1.000
_cell.length_b   1.000
_cell.length_c   1.000
_cell.angle_alpha   90.00
_cell.angle_beta   90.00
_cell.angle_gamma   90.00
#
_symmetry.space_group_name_H-M   'P 1'
#
loop_
_entity.id
_entity.type
_entity.pdbx_description
1 polymer ?
#
loop_
_entity_poly.entity_id
_entity_poly.type
_entity_poly.pdbx_seq_one_letter_code
_entity_poly.pdbx_strand_id
1 'polypeptide(L)'
;WYAGAPMVITLSPNGHDASAHRLGPNFSENEMPQLVVPAGAWQTATTLGEYTLVGCTVSPGFQFESLEMAPPNWRPTPRPRS
;
A
#
# COMPACT_ATOMS: atom_id res chain seq x y z
N TRP A 1 0.80 8.01 8.50
CA TRP A 1 1.05 9.31 7.84
C TRP A 1 1.63 10.27 8.87
N TYR A 2 2.70 10.99 8.52
CA TYR A 2 3.34 11.98 9.41
C TYR A 2 3.25 13.40 8.86
N ALA A 3 3.48 13.59 7.55
CA ALA A 3 3.47 14.92 6.92
C ALA A 3 3.29 14.82 5.40
N GLY A 4 2.99 15.95 4.76
CA GLY A 4 2.88 16.09 3.30
C GLY A 4 1.49 15.78 2.75
N ALA A 5 1.40 15.62 1.43
CA ALA A 5 0.17 15.25 0.74
C ALA A 5 -0.32 13.85 1.16
N PRO A 6 -1.61 13.54 1.00
CA PRO A 6 -2.06 12.16 1.11
C PRO A 6 -1.40 11.28 0.05
N MET A 7 -1.38 9.97 0.28
CA MET A 7 -0.95 8.98 -0.70
C MET A 7 -2.04 7.95 -0.96
N VAL A 8 -2.00 7.30 -2.11
CA VAL A 8 -2.74 6.06 -2.36
C VAL A 8 -1.84 4.89 -2.03
N ILE A 9 -2.35 3.93 -1.25
CA ILE A 9 -1.76 2.61 -1.11
C ILE A 9 -2.68 1.58 -1.75
N THR A 10 -2.13 0.76 -2.66
CA THR A 10 -2.85 -0.35 -3.29
C THR A 10 -2.35 -1.65 -2.72
N LEU A 11 -3.27 -2.49 -2.24
CA LEU A 11 -2.98 -3.79 -1.66
C LEU A 11 -3.55 -4.90 -2.54
N SER A 12 -2.81 -5.98 -2.71
CA SER A 12 -3.30 -7.21 -3.35
C SER A 12 -2.93 -8.42 -2.51
N PRO A 13 -3.91 -9.08 -1.86
CA PRO A 13 -3.66 -10.24 -1.00
C PRO A 13 -3.14 -11.47 -1.76
N ASN A 14 -3.36 -11.54 -3.07
CA ASN A 14 -3.14 -12.75 -3.87
C ASN A 14 -2.49 -12.48 -5.24
N GLY A 15 -2.09 -11.24 -5.53
CA GLY A 15 -1.55 -10.86 -6.84
C GLY A 15 -2.60 -10.78 -7.97
N HIS A 16 -3.90 -10.87 -7.64
CA HIS A 16 -5.00 -10.80 -8.60
C HIS A 16 -6.00 -9.69 -8.26
N ASP A 17 -6.59 -9.77 -7.07
CA ASP A 17 -7.56 -8.81 -6.57
C ASP A 17 -6.82 -7.66 -5.89
N ALA A 18 -7.23 -6.42 -6.12
CA ALA A 18 -6.58 -5.26 -5.54
C ALA A 18 -7.58 -4.21 -5.04
N SER A 19 -7.26 -3.59 -3.91
CA SER A 19 -8.00 -2.45 -3.35
C SER A 19 -7.07 -1.26 -3.12
N ALA A 20 -7.58 -0.05 -3.37
CA ALA A 20 -6.86 1.20 -3.14
C ALA A 20 -7.43 1.92 -1.92
N HIS A 21 -6.54 2.46 -1.09
CA HIS A 21 -6.88 3.20 0.13
C HIS A 21 -6.15 4.55 0.12
N ARG A 22 -6.79 5.60 0.62
CA ARG A 22 -6.16 6.92 0.79
C ARG A 22 -5.58 7.02 2.20
N LEU A 23 -4.26 7.22 2.29
CA LEU A 23 -3.55 7.41 3.54
C LEU A 23 -3.25 8.92 3.72
N GLY A 24 -3.88 9.52 4.72
CA GLY A 24 -3.82 10.96 4.99
C GLY A 24 -4.69 11.34 6.19
N PRO A 25 -4.64 12.60 6.66
CA PRO A 25 -5.34 13.02 7.86
C PRO A 25 -6.79 13.46 7.61
N ASN A 26 -7.24 13.57 6.35
CA ASN A 26 -8.53 14.16 6.02
C ASN A 26 -9.68 13.14 6.00
N PHE A 27 -10.33 12.93 7.15
CA PHE A 27 -11.43 11.97 7.27
C PHE A 27 -12.66 12.29 6.41
N SER A 28 -12.94 13.57 6.10
CA SER A 28 -14.07 13.92 5.23
C SER A 28 -13.84 13.52 3.77
N GLU A 29 -12.58 13.25 3.39
CA GLU A 29 -12.19 12.75 2.07
C GLU A 29 -11.94 11.22 2.05
N ASN A 30 -12.45 10.50 3.05
CA ASN A 30 -12.24 9.06 3.24
C ASN A 30 -10.76 8.66 3.37
N GLU A 31 -9.93 9.55 3.91
CA GLU A 31 -8.55 9.24 4.23
C GLU A 31 -8.44 8.62 5.62
N MET A 32 -7.44 7.75 5.79
CA MET A 32 -7.06 7.21 7.08
C MET A 32 -5.59 7.51 7.38
N PRO A 33 -5.23 7.97 8.59
CA PRO A 33 -3.83 8.30 8.88
C PRO A 33 -2.97 7.04 9.10
N GLN A 34 -3.60 5.88 9.31
CA GLN A 34 -2.97 4.60 9.56
C GLN A 34 -3.73 3.49 8.84
N LEU A 35 -2.98 2.53 8.29
CA LEU A 35 -3.51 1.35 7.60
C LEU A 35 -2.64 0.14 7.93
N VAL A 36 -3.26 -1.03 8.08
CA VAL A 36 -2.57 -2.30 8.26
C VAL A 36 -2.46 -3.01 6.92
N VAL A 37 -1.24 -3.36 6.52
CA VAL A 37 -0.99 -4.23 5.37
C VAL A 37 -0.93 -5.68 5.87
N PRO A 38 -1.80 -6.59 5.39
CA PRO A 38 -1.74 -8.00 5.78
C PRO A 38 -0.41 -8.65 5.39
N ALA A 39 0.04 -9.63 6.18
CA ALA A 39 1.22 -10.43 5.83
C ALA A 39 1.02 -11.14 4.47
N GLY A 40 2.05 -11.15 3.64
CA GLY A 40 2.03 -11.76 2.31
C GLY A 40 1.26 -10.98 1.24
N ALA A 41 0.63 -9.84 1.57
CA ALA A 41 -0.01 -9.00 0.58
C ALA A 41 1.01 -8.18 -0.21
N TRP A 42 0.84 -8.14 -1.53
CA TRP A 42 1.53 -7.15 -2.37
C TRP A 42 1.04 -5.76 -2.02
N GLN A 43 1.95 -4.78 -2.02
CA GLN A 43 1.64 -3.39 -1.75
C GLN A 43 2.38 -2.46 -2.71
N THR A 44 1.73 -1.37 -3.10
CA THR A 44 2.35 -0.24 -3.82
C THR A 44 1.81 1.07 -3.26
N ALA A 45 2.61 2.14 -3.31
CA ALA A 45 2.25 3.43 -2.75
C ALA A 45 2.67 4.56 -3.68
N THR A 46 1.79 5.56 -3.83
CA THR A 46 2.05 6.75 -4.66
C THR A 46 1.52 8.00 -3.95
N THR A 47 2.37 9.01 -3.77
CA THR A 47 1.93 10.32 -3.26
C THR A 47 0.95 10.99 -4.24
N LEU A 48 -0.02 11.74 -3.71
CA LEU A 48 -0.95 12.55 -4.50
C LEU A 48 -0.55 14.03 -4.58
N GLY A 49 0.66 14.37 -4.14
CA GLY A 49 1.20 15.72 -4.23
C GLY A 49 2.72 15.69 -4.40
N GLU A 50 3.40 16.72 -3.90
CA GLU A 50 4.85 16.83 -4.04
C GLU A 50 5.60 15.76 -3.23
N TYR A 51 5.15 15.48 -2.01
CA TYR A 51 5.73 14.44 -1.15
C TYR A 51 4.72 13.93 -0.12
N THR A 52 4.98 12.72 0.40
CA THR A 52 4.28 12.14 1.55
C THR A 52 5.30 11.47 2.46
N LEU A 53 5.29 11.80 3.75
CA LEU A 53 6.14 11.17 4.77
C LEU A 53 5.31 10.21 5.63
N VAL A 54 5.76 8.97 5.77
CA VAL A 54 5.11 7.92 6.56
C VAL A 54 6.11 7.17 7.43
N GLY A 55 5.60 6.56 8.49
CA GLY A 55 6.30 5.51 9.22
C GLY A 55 5.67 4.16 8.89
N CYS A 56 6.50 3.14 8.77
CA CYS A 56 6.10 1.75 8.55
C CYS A 56 6.63 0.90 9.70
N THR A 57 5.74 0.40 10.54
CA THR A 57 6.09 -0.54 11.61
C THR A 57 5.73 -1.95 11.15
N VAL A 58 6.68 -2.88 11.29
CA VAL A 58 6.54 -4.27 10.82
C VAL A 58 6.67 -5.21 12.00
N SER A 59 5.85 -6.26 12.02
CA SER A 59 5.90 -7.34 13.00
C SER A 59 5.73 -8.70 12.29
N PRO A 60 6.61 -9.69 12.51
CA PRO A 60 7.90 -9.61 13.21
C PRO A 60 8.85 -8.55 12.64
N GLY A 61 9.96 -8.26 13.33
CA GLY A 61 10.92 -7.25 12.88
C GLY A 61 11.37 -7.48 11.43
N PHE A 62 11.53 -6.39 10.67
CA PHE A 62 11.88 -6.47 9.25
C PHE A 62 13.23 -7.18 9.02
N GLN A 63 13.25 -8.09 8.05
CA GLN A 63 14.43 -8.80 7.56
C GLN A 63 14.47 -8.75 6.04
N PHE A 64 15.64 -8.54 5.44
CA PHE A 64 15.77 -8.46 3.98
C PHE A 64 15.39 -9.78 3.30
N GLU A 65 15.62 -10.91 3.95
CA GLU A 65 15.25 -12.24 3.49
C GLU A 65 13.73 -12.42 3.33
N SER A 66 12.94 -11.57 4.00
CA SER A 66 11.47 -11.55 3.91
C SER A 66 10.93 -10.51 2.91
N LEU A 67 11.81 -9.71 2.30
CA LEU A 67 11.44 -8.72 1.29
C LEU A 67 11.40 -9.39 -0.08
N GLU A 68 10.22 -9.33 -0.72
CA GLU A 68 10.04 -9.71 -2.11
C GLU A 68 9.65 -8.48 -2.94
N MET A 69 10.31 -8.30 -4.09
CA MET A 69 9.95 -7.27 -5.07
C MET A 69 9.39 -7.93 -6.33
N ALA A 70 8.24 -7.47 -6.78
CA ALA A 70 7.68 -7.90 -8.05
C ALA A 70 8.61 -7.47 -9.21
N PRO A 71 8.61 -8.21 -10.34
CA PRO A 71 9.32 -7.80 -11.53
C PRO A 71 8.89 -6.39 -12.00
N PRO A 72 9.78 -5.66 -12.70
CA PRO A 72 9.40 -4.40 -13.32
C PRO A 72 8.14 -4.53 -14.17
N ASN A 73 7.26 -3.53 -14.11
CA ASN A 73 5.98 -3.49 -14.83
C ASN A 73 4.94 -4.55 -14.42
N TRP A 74 5.22 -5.36 -13.41
CA TRP A 74 4.21 -6.26 -12.84
C TRP A 74 3.07 -5.46 -12.20
N ARG A 75 1.84 -5.97 -12.34
CA ARG A 75 0.63 -5.45 -11.69
C ARG A 75 -0.28 -6.62 -11.32
N PRO A 76 -1.10 -6.49 -10.26
CA PRO A 76 -2.15 -7.45 -9.99
C PRO A 76 -3.04 -7.65 -11.22
N THR A 77 -3.19 -8.90 -11.66
CA THR A 77 -3.94 -9.21 -12.88
C THR A 77 -5.31 -9.79 -12.48
N PRO A 78 -6.42 -9.11 -12.83
CA PRO A 78 -7.75 -9.59 -12.50
C PRO A 78 -7.99 -11.00 -13.01
N ARG A 79 -8.68 -11.84 -12.21
CA ARG A 79 -9.07 -13.17 -12.66
C ARG A 79 -10.05 -13.08 -13.84
N PRO A 80 -9.99 -14.00 -14.82
CA PRO A 80 -11.02 -14.08 -15.85
C PRO A 80 -12.40 -14.21 -15.22
N ARG A 81 -13.42 -13.54 -15.79
CA ARG A 81 -14.82 -13.80 -15.40
C ARG A 81 -15.15 -15.25 -15.78
N SER A 82 -15.64 -16.01 -14.80
CA SER A 82 -16.28 -17.31 -15.01
C SER A 82 -17.51 -17.19 -15.89
#